data_AF-A0AAC9FKE3-F1
#
_entry.id   AF-A0AAC9FKE3-F1
#
_cell.length_a   1.000
_cell.length_b   1.000
_cell.length_c   1.000
_cell.angle_alpha   90.00
_cell.angle_beta   90.00
_cell.angle_gamma   90.00
#
_symmetry.space_group_name_H-M   'P 1'
#
loop_
_entity.id
_entity.type
_entity.pdbx_description
1 polymer ?
#
loop_
_entity_poly.entity_id
_entity_poly.type
_entity_poly.pdbx_seq_one_letter_code
_entity_poly.pdbx_strand_id
1 'polypeptide(L)'
;MIFARINKPLDKQVTSLLEMFVSYLGLTDGELGDIVYLAVFILGLSVDSLGEPSCDMDLTPYQVWSEFLYHYRPNAAKRLFAWADENGIPSSNLPRNLNALSRLKKLNNDGDETGDCVVLWSSIPEEIYLLESLELLTIDSHRLTDIPPCIGKLKNLKYLTLLSLNVTSLPKELTELRSLQKIKIEVFSPNFYCLMGPVNKLTFVPRELVQFIKLNGIELDVSPSIELLFK
;
A
#
# COMPACT_ATOMS: atom_id res chain seq x y z
N MET A 1 14.09 17.48 -11.17
CA MET A 1 13.62 16.25 -11.82
C MET A 1 14.77 15.30 -11.97
N ILE A 2 14.49 14.03 -11.72
CA ILE A 2 15.43 12.98 -12.04
C ILE A 2 15.21 12.68 -13.51
N PHE A 3 16.15 13.17 -14.28
CA PHE A 3 16.40 12.63 -15.59
C PHE A 3 17.32 11.43 -15.40
N ALA A 4 16.77 10.20 -15.44
CA ALA A 4 17.64 9.06 -15.72
C ALA A 4 18.16 9.26 -17.14
N ARG A 5 19.39 9.74 -17.26
CA ARG A 5 20.12 9.76 -18.52
C ARG A 5 20.27 8.30 -18.95
N ILE A 6 19.56 7.92 -19.99
CA ILE A 6 19.69 6.58 -20.56
C ILE A 6 21.05 6.55 -21.27
N ASN A 7 22.09 6.05 -20.58
CA ASN A 7 23.44 5.91 -21.14
C ASN A 7 23.56 4.74 -22.13
N LYS A 8 22.43 4.24 -22.64
CA LYS A 8 22.34 3.20 -23.66
C LYS A 8 21.40 3.68 -24.78
N PRO A 9 21.69 3.35 -26.06
CA PRO A 9 20.78 3.69 -27.14
C PRO A 9 19.41 3.05 -26.91
N LEU A 10 18.36 3.86 -27.10
CA LEU A 10 16.98 3.37 -27.17
C LEU A 10 16.83 2.46 -28.40
N ASP A 11 15.96 1.46 -28.31
CA ASP A 11 15.67 0.65 -29.50
C ASP A 11 14.91 1.49 -30.54
N LYS A 12 15.01 1.05 -31.80
CA LYS A 12 14.49 1.80 -32.95
C LYS A 12 12.97 1.99 -32.93
N GLN A 13 12.21 1.05 -32.38
CA GLN A 13 10.75 1.18 -32.25
C GLN A 13 10.39 2.26 -31.23
N VAL A 14 11.11 2.31 -30.11
CA VAL A 14 10.91 3.31 -29.06
C VAL A 14 11.27 4.70 -29.56
N THR A 15 12.37 4.83 -30.29
CA THR A 15 12.78 6.11 -30.89
C THR A 15 11.78 6.61 -31.93
N SER A 16 11.30 5.75 -32.84
CA SER A 16 10.33 6.16 -33.87
C SER A 16 8.97 6.53 -33.29
N LEU A 17 8.54 5.85 -32.22
CA LEU A 17 7.28 6.18 -31.57
C LEU A 17 7.40 7.50 -30.78
N LEU A 18 8.54 7.73 -30.15
CA LEU A 18 8.88 9.04 -29.56
C LEU A 18 8.79 10.19 -30.55
N GLU A 19 9.43 10.04 -31.71
CA GLU A 19 9.43 11.03 -32.79
C GLU A 19 8.00 11.32 -33.29
N MET A 20 7.14 10.30 -33.36
CA MET A 20 5.72 10.45 -33.72
C MET A 20 4.95 11.30 -32.70
N PHE A 21 5.11 11.03 -31.40
CA PHE A 21 4.43 11.79 -30.35
C PHE A 21 4.91 13.24 -30.28
N VAL A 22 6.21 13.44 -30.45
CA VAL A 22 6.84 14.76 -30.52
C VAL A 22 6.25 15.57 -31.67
N SER A 23 6.13 14.95 -32.85
CA SER A 23 5.51 15.59 -34.01
C SER A 23 4.02 15.88 -33.80
N TYR A 24 3.27 14.97 -33.20
CA TYR A 24 1.84 15.14 -32.93
C TYR A 24 1.55 16.25 -31.91
N LEU A 25 2.43 16.40 -30.92
CA LEU A 25 2.29 17.41 -29.85
C LEU A 25 2.96 18.76 -30.20
N GLY A 26 3.67 18.86 -31.32
CA GLY A 26 4.31 20.09 -31.78
C GLY A 26 5.47 20.56 -30.89
N LEU A 27 6.19 19.61 -30.28
CA LEU A 27 7.27 19.90 -29.34
C LEU A 27 8.57 20.30 -30.07
N THR A 28 9.28 21.27 -29.53
CA THR A 28 10.58 21.74 -30.04
C THR A 28 11.74 20.87 -29.52
N ASP A 29 12.91 20.93 -30.17
CA ASP A 29 14.11 20.17 -29.80
C ASP A 29 14.58 20.40 -28.35
N GLY A 30 14.29 21.60 -27.79
CA GLY A 30 14.56 21.91 -26.38
C GLY A 30 13.62 21.18 -25.43
N GLU A 31 12.33 21.08 -25.78
CA GLU A 31 11.29 20.40 -25.00
C GLU A 31 11.40 18.87 -25.11
N LEU A 32 11.92 18.38 -26.23
CA LEU A 32 12.28 16.98 -26.47
C LEU A 32 13.27 16.42 -25.44
N GLY A 33 14.25 17.24 -25.03
CA GLY A 33 15.22 16.89 -23.98
C GLY A 33 14.57 16.69 -22.61
N ASP A 34 13.47 17.38 -22.35
CA ASP A 34 12.72 17.34 -21.11
C ASP A 34 11.68 16.19 -21.06
N ILE A 35 11.33 15.62 -22.23
CA ILE A 35 10.15 14.75 -22.45
C ILE A 35 10.50 13.27 -22.63
N VAL A 36 11.73 12.83 -22.34
CA VAL A 36 12.11 11.41 -22.47
C VAL A 36 11.28 10.48 -21.55
N TYR A 37 10.71 10.98 -20.45
CA TYR A 37 9.85 10.18 -19.58
C TYR A 37 8.43 9.97 -20.11
N LEU A 38 7.86 10.92 -20.84
CA LEU A 38 6.53 10.78 -21.45
C LEU A 38 6.51 9.59 -22.43
N ALA A 39 7.64 9.30 -23.06
CA ALA A 39 7.85 8.11 -23.90
C ALA A 39 7.63 6.80 -23.16
N VAL A 40 8.42 6.55 -22.12
CA VAL A 40 8.42 5.33 -21.30
C VAL A 40 7.08 5.18 -20.59
N PHE A 41 6.50 6.32 -20.21
CA PHE A 41 5.20 6.45 -19.58
C PHE A 41 4.03 6.12 -20.53
N ILE A 42 4.07 6.57 -21.79
CA ILE A 42 3.06 6.28 -22.83
C ILE A 42 3.26 4.87 -23.43
N LEU A 43 4.50 4.38 -23.49
CA LEU A 43 4.88 3.12 -24.14
C LEU A 43 4.86 1.88 -23.24
N GLY A 44 4.80 2.04 -21.91
CA GLY A 44 4.79 0.91 -20.98
C GLY A 44 6.10 0.11 -20.92
N LEU A 45 7.25 0.75 -21.19
CA LEU A 45 8.56 0.08 -21.15
C LEU A 45 9.02 -0.13 -19.69
N SER A 46 9.67 -1.27 -19.42
CA SER A 46 10.15 -1.61 -18.08
C SER A 46 11.22 -0.61 -17.58
N VAL A 47 10.98 -0.11 -16.36
CA VAL A 47 11.84 0.87 -15.66
C VAL A 47 13.00 0.21 -14.93
N ASP A 48 13.13 -1.14 -14.97
CA ASP A 48 14.15 -1.92 -14.26
C ASP A 48 15.60 -1.55 -14.65
N SER A 49 15.77 -0.76 -15.70
CA SER A 49 17.09 -0.34 -16.22
C SER A 49 17.43 1.14 -16.01
N LEU A 50 16.58 1.90 -15.31
CA LEU A 50 16.79 3.32 -15.04
C LEU A 50 17.07 3.48 -13.54
N GLY A 51 18.31 3.85 -13.23
CA GLY A 51 18.82 4.00 -11.85
C GLY A 51 18.08 5.04 -11.01
N GLU A 52 18.50 5.12 -9.74
CA GLU A 52 17.88 5.97 -8.74
C GLU A 52 18.01 7.46 -9.02
N PRO A 53 17.03 8.25 -8.57
CA PRO A 53 16.78 9.45 -9.29
C PRO A 53 16.99 10.72 -8.35
N SER A 54 17.67 11.84 -8.76
CA SER A 54 17.79 13.13 -8.00
C SER A 54 17.18 14.39 -8.68
N CYS A 55 16.64 15.36 -7.91
CA CYS A 55 15.79 16.46 -8.42
C CYS A 55 16.32 17.88 -8.17
N ASP A 56 16.58 18.67 -9.22
CA ASP A 56 16.83 20.13 -9.11
C ASP A 56 16.01 20.96 -10.15
N MET A 57 14.72 21.25 -9.89
CA MET A 57 13.97 22.30 -10.63
C MET A 57 12.67 22.70 -9.91
N ASP A 58 12.19 23.93 -10.15
CA ASP A 58 10.90 24.45 -9.66
C ASP A 58 9.73 23.96 -10.52
N LEU A 59 8.82 23.18 -9.91
CA LEU A 59 7.71 22.49 -10.57
C LEU A 59 6.37 23.22 -10.42
N THR A 60 6.36 24.46 -9.91
CA THR A 60 5.13 25.24 -9.70
C THR A 60 4.18 25.33 -10.92
N PRO A 61 4.63 25.40 -12.19
CA PRO A 61 3.73 25.40 -13.35
C PRO A 61 3.13 24.03 -13.71
N TYR A 62 3.64 22.94 -13.15
CA TYR A 62 3.34 21.56 -13.56
C TYR A 62 2.73 20.71 -12.43
N GLN A 63 2.09 21.34 -11.43
CA GLN A 63 1.44 20.66 -10.31
C GLN A 63 0.52 19.50 -10.72
N VAL A 64 -0.13 19.60 -11.89
CA VAL A 64 -0.98 18.52 -12.43
C VAL A 64 -0.17 17.24 -12.71
N TRP A 65 1.08 17.38 -13.18
CA TRP A 65 1.96 16.26 -13.48
C TRP A 65 2.59 15.65 -12.24
N SER A 66 2.89 16.43 -11.20
CA SER A 66 3.43 15.87 -9.95
C SER A 66 2.42 14.95 -9.27
N GLU A 67 1.15 15.36 -9.20
CA GLU A 67 0.05 14.53 -8.69
C GLU A 67 -0.11 13.24 -9.52
N PHE A 68 -0.11 13.39 -10.84
CA PHE A 68 -0.25 12.25 -11.74
C PHE A 68 0.92 11.24 -11.62
N LEU A 69 2.17 11.73 -11.60
CA LEU A 69 3.35 10.89 -11.46
C LEU A 69 3.48 10.27 -10.06
N TYR A 70 2.97 10.93 -9.02
CA TYR A 70 2.92 10.38 -7.68
C TYR A 70 2.05 9.12 -7.60
N HIS A 71 0.89 9.16 -8.26
CA HIS A 71 -0.06 8.03 -8.32
C HIS A 71 0.27 6.99 -9.40
N TYR A 72 1.26 7.25 -10.26
CA TYR A 72 1.72 6.28 -11.26
C TYR A 72 2.15 4.97 -10.61
N ARG A 73 1.57 3.84 -11.06
CA ARG A 73 1.65 2.54 -10.38
C ARG A 73 3.09 2.09 -10.06
N PRO A 74 4.09 2.19 -10.96
CA PRO A 74 5.48 1.90 -10.63
C PRO A 74 6.07 2.78 -9.51
N ASN A 75 5.73 4.07 -9.47
CA ASN A 75 6.23 4.98 -8.42
C ASN A 75 5.57 4.69 -7.08
N ALA A 76 4.26 4.39 -7.09
CA ALA A 76 3.56 3.90 -5.90
C ALA A 76 4.17 2.58 -5.40
N ALA A 77 4.48 1.64 -6.30
CA ALA A 77 5.11 0.38 -5.92
C ALA A 77 6.50 0.58 -5.29
N LYS A 78 7.30 1.55 -5.77
CA LYS A 78 8.58 1.90 -5.14
C LYS A 78 8.41 2.36 -3.69
N ARG A 79 7.39 3.17 -3.40
CA ARG A 79 7.10 3.60 -2.02
C ARG A 79 6.63 2.45 -1.15
N LEU A 80 5.79 1.56 -1.70
CA LEU A 80 5.39 0.32 -1.02
C LEU A 80 6.61 -0.57 -0.70
N PHE A 81 7.57 -0.68 -1.62
CA PHE A 81 8.81 -1.43 -1.42
C PHE A 81 9.70 -0.80 -0.36
N ALA A 82 9.89 0.52 -0.41
CA ALA A 82 10.67 1.26 0.60
C ALA A 82 10.07 1.07 1.99
N TRP A 83 8.74 1.23 2.13
CA TRP A 83 8.04 0.92 3.38
C TRP A 83 8.30 -0.51 3.86
N ALA A 84 8.29 -1.49 2.94
CA ALA A 84 8.54 -2.88 3.29
C ALA A 84 9.98 -3.13 3.74
N ASP A 85 10.95 -2.46 3.11
CA ASP A 85 12.37 -2.54 3.48
C ASP A 85 12.61 -1.88 4.85
N GLU A 86 12.03 -0.71 5.10
CA GLU A 86 12.09 0.01 6.38
C GLU A 86 11.49 -0.79 7.54
N ASN A 87 10.45 -1.59 7.26
CA ASN A 87 9.82 -2.47 8.24
C ASN A 87 10.43 -3.87 8.25
N GLY A 88 11.47 -4.17 7.46
CA GLY A 88 12.12 -5.49 7.46
C GLY A 88 11.24 -6.64 6.96
N ILE A 89 10.24 -6.34 6.12
CA ILE A 89 9.34 -7.34 5.55
C ILE A 89 10.11 -8.15 4.49
N PRO A 90 10.20 -9.49 4.58
CA PRO A 90 10.98 -10.28 3.62
C PRO A 90 10.29 -10.37 2.25
N SER A 91 11.07 -10.56 1.18
CA SER A 91 10.55 -10.63 -0.20
C SER A 91 9.67 -11.85 -0.47
N SER A 92 9.77 -12.87 0.39
CA SER A 92 8.85 -14.02 0.42
C SER A 92 7.43 -13.62 0.80
N ASN A 93 7.27 -12.54 1.56
CA ASN A 93 6.01 -12.05 2.09
C ASN A 93 5.48 -10.83 1.30
N LEU A 94 6.37 -9.89 0.94
CA LEU A 94 6.05 -8.81 0.00
C LEU A 94 7.10 -8.72 -1.13
N PRO A 95 6.78 -9.15 -2.35
CA PRO A 95 7.76 -9.21 -3.43
C PRO A 95 8.10 -7.81 -3.98
N ARG A 96 9.38 -7.57 -4.27
CA ARG A 96 9.90 -6.30 -4.87
C ARG A 96 9.76 -6.27 -6.39
N ASN A 97 8.65 -6.80 -6.91
CA ASN A 97 8.38 -6.84 -8.34
C ASN A 97 6.88 -6.73 -8.63
N LEU A 98 6.51 -5.85 -9.57
CA LEU A 98 5.13 -5.54 -9.94
C LEU A 98 4.32 -6.75 -10.40
N ASN A 99 4.92 -7.67 -11.15
CA ASN A 99 4.24 -8.86 -11.66
C ASN A 99 3.94 -9.87 -10.55
N ALA A 100 4.78 -9.93 -9.53
CA ALA A 100 4.56 -10.77 -8.36
C ALA A 100 3.57 -10.12 -7.38
N LEU A 101 3.62 -8.79 -7.21
CA LEU A 101 2.67 -8.04 -6.39
C LEU A 101 1.22 -8.24 -6.83
N SER A 102 0.96 -8.20 -8.15
CA SER A 102 -0.40 -8.40 -8.69
C SER A 102 -0.96 -9.80 -8.45
N ARG A 103 -0.12 -10.75 -8.02
CA ARG A 103 -0.49 -12.13 -7.70
C ARG A 103 -0.46 -12.42 -6.21
N LEU A 104 -0.06 -11.45 -5.38
CA LEU A 104 0.06 -11.64 -3.94
C LEU A 104 -1.33 -11.83 -3.33
N LYS A 105 -1.55 -12.98 -2.71
CA LYS A 105 -2.83 -13.34 -2.08
C LYS A 105 -2.84 -13.18 -0.57
N LYS A 106 -1.66 -13.21 0.06
CA LYS A 106 -1.49 -13.18 1.51
C LYS A 106 -0.38 -12.21 1.85
N LEU A 107 -0.62 -11.40 2.86
CA LEU A 107 0.37 -10.53 3.48
C LEU A 107 0.15 -10.62 4.99
N ASN A 108 1.19 -10.97 5.72
CA ASN A 108 1.16 -11.03 7.18
C ASN A 108 2.41 -10.38 7.77
N ASN A 109 2.43 -10.09 9.05
CA ASN A 109 3.67 -9.78 9.78
C ASN A 109 3.71 -10.45 11.16
N ASP A 110 2.70 -11.27 11.42
CA ASP A 110 2.72 -12.29 12.46
C ASP A 110 3.79 -13.31 12.06
N GLY A 111 4.80 -13.46 12.89
CA GLY A 111 5.96 -14.29 12.60
C GLY A 111 5.50 -15.71 12.25
N ASP A 112 6.05 -16.25 11.18
CA ASP A 112 6.05 -17.70 11.02
C ASP A 112 6.85 -18.34 12.17
N GLU A 113 6.59 -19.63 12.41
CA GLU A 113 7.13 -20.48 13.48
C GLU A 113 8.67 -20.51 13.59
N THR A 114 9.38 -19.78 12.72
CA THR A 114 10.83 -19.63 12.64
C THR A 114 11.45 -18.65 13.63
N GLY A 115 10.66 -17.85 14.36
CA GLY A 115 11.17 -16.99 15.45
C GLY A 115 12.07 -15.83 15.02
N ASP A 116 12.39 -15.74 13.73
CA ASP A 116 13.13 -14.64 13.12
C ASP A 116 12.12 -13.65 12.53
N CYS A 117 12.07 -12.47 13.15
CA CYS A 117 11.33 -11.27 12.75
C CYS A 117 9.91 -11.14 13.32
N VAL A 118 9.83 -10.62 14.55
CA VAL A 118 8.66 -9.82 14.98
C VAL A 118 8.71 -8.50 14.20
N VAL A 119 8.20 -8.51 12.97
CA VAL A 119 8.13 -7.32 12.12
C VAL A 119 7.00 -6.42 12.62
N LEU A 120 7.33 -5.43 13.45
CA LEU A 120 6.35 -4.49 13.99
C LEU A 120 6.09 -3.35 13.00
N TRP A 121 5.01 -3.44 12.22
CA TRP A 121 4.61 -2.35 11.32
C TRP A 121 4.27 -1.09 12.12
N SER A 122 4.97 0.01 11.88
CA SER A 122 4.64 1.30 12.51
C SER A 122 3.47 2.01 11.82
N SER A 123 3.24 1.71 10.54
CA SER A 123 2.17 2.26 9.72
C SER A 123 1.79 1.28 8.60
N ILE A 124 0.63 1.49 7.99
CA ILE A 124 0.24 0.87 6.72
C ILE A 124 0.33 1.98 5.65
N PRO A 125 1.05 1.77 4.53
CA PRO A 125 1.24 2.79 3.53
C PRO A 125 -0.04 2.96 2.71
N GLU A 126 -0.27 4.14 2.15
CA GLU A 126 -1.43 4.36 1.28
C GLU A 126 -1.43 3.36 0.12
N GLU A 127 -0.24 3.04 -0.41
CA GLU A 127 0.00 2.15 -1.54
C GLU A 127 -0.36 0.69 -1.32
N ILE A 128 -0.85 0.31 -0.12
CA ILE A 128 -1.42 -1.02 0.11
C ILE A 128 -2.52 -1.37 -0.91
N TYR A 129 -3.21 -0.36 -1.48
CA TYR A 129 -4.21 -0.54 -2.54
C TYR A 129 -3.66 -1.25 -3.79
N LEU A 130 -2.34 -1.26 -4.01
CA LEU A 130 -1.71 -1.96 -5.13
C LEU A 130 -1.84 -3.48 -5.06
N LEU A 131 -2.15 -4.01 -3.87
CA LEU A 131 -2.34 -5.44 -3.62
C LEU A 131 -3.75 -5.87 -4.01
N GLU A 132 -4.13 -5.64 -5.26
CA GLU A 132 -5.49 -5.84 -5.77
C GLU A 132 -5.98 -7.28 -5.61
N SER A 133 -5.08 -8.26 -5.64
CA SER A 133 -5.37 -9.70 -5.50
C SER A 133 -5.30 -10.22 -4.06
N LEU A 134 -5.09 -9.34 -3.08
CA LEU A 134 -4.91 -9.75 -1.69
C LEU A 134 -6.22 -10.32 -1.13
N GLU A 135 -6.16 -11.55 -0.61
CA GLU A 135 -7.31 -12.26 -0.03
C GLU A 135 -7.21 -12.35 1.50
N LEU A 136 -5.99 -12.34 2.06
CA LEU A 136 -5.71 -12.43 3.49
C LEU A 136 -4.71 -11.34 3.90
N LEU A 137 -5.10 -10.55 4.89
CA LEU A 137 -4.26 -9.55 5.54
C LEU A 137 -4.26 -9.81 7.04
N THR A 138 -3.09 -10.16 7.58
CA THR A 138 -2.87 -10.29 9.02
C THR A 138 -1.91 -9.20 9.46
N ILE A 139 -2.29 -8.45 10.49
CA ILE A 139 -1.50 -7.36 11.04
C ILE A 139 -1.37 -7.57 12.54
N ASP A 140 -0.14 -7.81 13.01
CA ASP A 140 0.22 -7.84 14.42
C ASP A 140 1.19 -6.70 14.72
N SER A 141 0.72 -5.65 15.39
CA SER A 141 1.60 -4.55 15.77
C SER A 141 1.10 -3.71 16.93
N HIS A 142 1.92 -3.66 17.99
CA HIS A 142 1.76 -2.74 19.12
C HIS A 142 2.09 -1.27 18.79
N ARG A 143 2.66 -0.99 17.61
CA ARG A 143 3.05 0.37 17.20
C ARG A 143 2.05 1.01 16.24
N LEU A 144 1.18 0.22 15.62
CA LEU A 144 0.18 0.73 14.69
C LEU A 144 -0.87 1.55 15.45
N THR A 145 -0.95 2.85 15.17
CA THR A 145 -1.90 3.78 15.80
C THR A 145 -3.18 3.96 15.00
N ASP A 146 -3.15 3.70 13.70
CA ASP A 146 -4.26 3.95 12.79
C ASP A 146 -4.30 2.91 11.67
N ILE A 147 -5.50 2.64 11.16
CA ILE A 147 -5.71 1.87 9.93
C ILE A 147 -6.14 2.87 8.86
N PRO A 148 -5.39 3.01 7.75
CA PRO A 148 -5.67 4.04 6.77
C PRO A 148 -6.95 3.74 5.98
N PRO A 149 -7.70 4.78 5.55
CA PRO A 149 -8.92 4.63 4.74
C PRO A 149 -8.70 3.82 3.44
N CYS A 150 -7.48 3.85 2.88
CA CYS A 150 -7.15 3.12 1.65
C CYS A 150 -7.28 1.60 1.78
N ILE A 151 -7.38 1.04 3.01
CA ILE A 151 -7.65 -0.38 3.21
C ILE A 151 -8.93 -0.82 2.51
N GLY A 152 -9.94 0.06 2.42
CA GLY A 152 -11.19 -0.19 1.71
C GLY A 152 -11.02 -0.50 0.22
N LYS A 153 -9.88 -0.13 -0.38
CA LYS A 153 -9.57 -0.41 -1.79
C LYS A 153 -9.21 -1.88 -2.06
N LEU A 154 -8.94 -2.69 -1.04
CA LEU A 154 -8.62 -4.11 -1.16
C LEU A 154 -9.88 -4.96 -1.45
N LYS A 155 -10.48 -4.81 -2.63
CA LYS A 155 -11.81 -5.38 -2.95
C LYS A 155 -11.87 -6.91 -2.91
N ASN A 156 -10.74 -7.59 -3.04
CA ASN A 156 -10.64 -9.05 -2.98
C ASN A 156 -10.32 -9.60 -1.58
N LEU A 157 -10.15 -8.73 -0.58
CA LEU A 157 -9.83 -9.14 0.79
C LEU A 157 -11.00 -9.92 1.39
N LYS A 158 -10.71 -11.14 1.86
CA LYS A 158 -11.68 -12.06 2.48
C LYS A 158 -11.49 -12.17 3.97
N TYR A 159 -10.22 -12.14 4.42
CA TYR A 159 -9.85 -12.33 5.81
C TYR A 159 -9.00 -11.15 6.27
N LEU A 160 -9.50 -10.41 7.25
CA LEU A 160 -8.77 -9.35 7.92
C LEU A 160 -8.55 -9.75 9.38
N THR A 161 -7.28 -9.92 9.76
CA THR A 161 -6.89 -10.20 11.14
C THR A 161 -6.05 -9.05 11.67
N LEU A 162 -6.47 -8.51 12.81
CA LEU A 162 -5.85 -7.39 13.49
C LEU A 162 -5.51 -7.80 14.92
N LEU A 163 -4.23 -7.93 15.22
CA LEU A 163 -3.72 -8.36 16.51
C LEU A 163 -2.96 -7.20 17.17
N SER A 164 -3.02 -7.14 18.50
CA SER A 164 -2.13 -6.29 19.30
C SER A 164 -2.23 -4.79 19.03
N LEU A 165 -3.35 -4.31 18.48
CA LEU A 165 -3.45 -2.95 17.97
C LEU A 165 -3.39 -1.89 19.08
N ASN A 166 -2.62 -0.82 18.82
CA ASN A 166 -2.66 0.44 19.57
C ASN A 166 -3.64 1.45 18.94
N VAL A 167 -4.52 0.95 18.07
CA VAL A 167 -5.44 1.73 17.26
C VAL A 167 -6.61 2.23 18.09
N THR A 168 -6.99 3.50 17.92
CA THR A 168 -8.09 4.11 18.68
C THR A 168 -9.46 3.91 18.04
N SER A 169 -9.50 3.81 16.71
CA SER A 169 -10.73 3.69 15.93
C SER A 169 -10.54 2.86 14.66
N LEU A 170 -11.60 2.19 14.21
CA LEU A 170 -11.62 1.56 12.88
C LEU A 170 -12.15 2.54 11.81
N PRO A 171 -11.59 2.56 10.59
CA PRO A 171 -12.08 3.39 9.50
C PRO A 171 -13.41 2.84 8.94
N LYS A 172 -14.32 3.75 8.57
CA LYS A 172 -15.60 3.38 7.93
C LYS A 172 -15.39 2.73 6.55
N GLU A 173 -14.25 2.97 5.92
CA GLU A 173 -13.87 2.45 4.62
C GLU A 173 -13.69 0.93 4.60
N LEU A 174 -13.63 0.27 5.77
CA LEU A 174 -13.77 -1.19 5.86
C LEU A 174 -15.11 -1.70 5.29
N THR A 175 -16.14 -0.84 5.24
CA THR A 175 -17.42 -1.15 4.57
C THR A 175 -17.29 -1.32 3.04
N GLU A 176 -16.17 -0.91 2.46
CA GLU A 176 -15.94 -1.04 1.03
C GLU A 176 -15.27 -2.37 0.63
N LEU A 177 -14.90 -3.20 1.60
CA LEU A 177 -14.30 -4.52 1.40
C LEU A 177 -15.38 -5.53 0.96
N ARG A 178 -15.74 -5.48 -0.34
CA ARG A 178 -16.89 -6.24 -0.89
C ARG A 178 -16.78 -7.76 -0.79
N SER A 179 -15.56 -8.30 -0.68
CA SER A 179 -15.31 -9.74 -0.58
C SER A 179 -15.08 -10.22 0.85
N LEU A 180 -15.22 -9.34 1.85
CA LEU A 180 -14.87 -9.65 3.22
C LEU A 180 -15.80 -10.73 3.78
N GLN A 181 -15.21 -11.76 4.40
CA GLN A 181 -15.92 -12.90 4.97
C GLN A 181 -15.71 -13.01 6.47
N LYS A 182 -14.53 -12.62 6.95
CA LYS A 182 -14.20 -12.66 8.37
C LYS A 182 -13.34 -11.47 8.79
N ILE A 183 -13.68 -10.92 9.95
CA ILE A 183 -12.86 -9.96 10.69
C ILE A 183 -12.50 -10.59 12.03
N LYS A 184 -11.19 -10.69 12.31
CA LYS A 184 -10.68 -11.04 13.63
C LYS A 184 -9.97 -9.83 14.25
N ILE A 185 -10.32 -9.45 15.48
CA ILE A 185 -9.63 -8.39 16.23
C ILE A 185 -9.28 -8.89 17.62
N GLU A 186 -7.99 -9.10 17.86
CA GLU A 186 -7.47 -9.55 19.13
C GLU A 186 -6.65 -8.46 19.81
N VAL A 187 -7.03 -8.11 21.04
CA VAL A 187 -6.29 -7.14 21.83
C VAL A 187 -5.58 -7.88 22.96
N PHE A 188 -4.25 -7.83 22.97
CA PHE A 188 -3.47 -8.37 24.07
C PHE A 188 -3.78 -7.60 25.36
N SER A 189 -4.39 -8.31 26.32
CA SER A 189 -4.40 -7.89 27.72
C SER A 189 -3.16 -8.50 28.39
N PRO A 190 -2.13 -7.72 28.73
CA PRO A 190 -0.97 -8.28 29.40
C PRO A 190 -1.34 -8.69 30.82
N ASN A 191 -1.61 -9.98 31.03
CA ASN A 191 -1.83 -10.57 32.35
C ASN A 191 -0.61 -10.47 33.30
N PHE A 192 0.52 -9.89 32.87
CA PHE A 192 1.73 -9.69 33.69
C PHE A 192 2.02 -8.24 34.11
N TYR A 193 1.18 -7.26 33.74
CA TYR A 193 1.34 -5.87 34.20
C TYR A 193 0.10 -5.39 34.98
N CYS A 194 -0.23 -6.05 36.09
CA CYS A 194 -1.29 -5.64 37.04
C CYS A 194 -1.16 -4.22 37.65
N LEU A 195 -0.19 -3.40 37.21
CA LEU A 195 0.04 -2.03 37.68
C LEU A 195 -0.25 -0.95 36.63
N MET A 196 -0.52 -1.32 35.37
CA MET A 196 -0.92 -0.41 34.31
C MET A 196 -2.18 -1.01 33.67
N GLY A 197 -3.33 -0.35 33.81
CA GLY A 197 -4.64 -0.89 33.41
C GLY A 197 -4.72 -1.40 31.96
N PRO A 198 -5.86 -1.99 31.56
CA PRO A 198 -6.01 -2.58 30.23
C PRO A 198 -5.79 -1.50 29.16
N VAL A 199 -4.68 -1.56 28.40
CA VAL A 199 -4.40 -0.57 27.35
C VAL A 199 -4.98 -1.05 26.01
N ASN A 200 -6.22 -1.54 26.02
CA ASN A 200 -6.96 -1.53 24.77
C ASN A 200 -7.26 -0.06 24.43
N LYS A 201 -6.72 0.42 23.31
CA LYS A 201 -7.00 1.78 22.84
C LYS A 201 -8.20 1.86 21.92
N LEU A 202 -8.67 0.75 21.38
CA LEU A 202 -9.83 0.74 20.49
C LEU A 202 -11.06 1.09 21.32
N THR A 203 -11.61 2.27 21.04
CA THR A 203 -12.76 2.85 21.76
C THR A 203 -13.90 3.20 20.83
N PHE A 204 -13.66 3.19 19.52
CA PHE A 204 -14.65 3.59 18.54
C PHE A 204 -14.68 2.64 17.33
N VAL A 205 -15.88 2.19 16.99
CA VAL A 205 -16.17 1.44 15.76
C VAL A 205 -17.32 2.17 15.06
N PRO A 206 -17.19 2.55 13.77
CA PRO A 206 -18.25 3.23 13.04
C PRO A 206 -19.52 2.37 12.97
N ARG A 207 -20.69 2.99 13.16
CA ARG A 207 -21.97 2.30 13.13
C ARG A 207 -22.23 1.63 11.77
N GLU A 208 -21.79 2.28 10.70
CA GLU A 208 -21.89 1.77 9.33
C GLU A 208 -21.09 0.47 9.17
N LEU A 209 -19.93 0.36 9.83
CA LEU A 209 -19.13 -0.86 9.82
C LEU A 209 -19.84 -1.98 10.57
N VAL A 210 -20.41 -1.71 11.74
CA VAL A 210 -21.21 -2.69 12.50
C VAL A 210 -22.40 -3.17 11.66
N GLN A 211 -23.13 -2.25 11.02
CA GLN A 211 -24.26 -2.59 10.16
C GLN A 211 -23.82 -3.39 8.93
N PHE A 212 -22.69 -3.02 8.31
CA PHE A 212 -22.12 -3.73 7.18
C PHE A 212 -21.76 -5.18 7.53
N ILE A 213 -21.10 -5.41 8.67
CA ILE A 213 -20.76 -6.75 9.17
C ILE A 213 -22.02 -7.60 9.30
N LYS A 214 -23.05 -7.05 9.96
CA LYS A 214 -24.32 -7.74 10.21
C LYS A 214 -25.08 -8.06 8.92
N LEU A 215 -25.22 -7.08 8.02
CA LEU A 215 -26.02 -7.23 6.79
C LEU A 215 -25.39 -8.22 5.80
N ASN A 216 -24.06 -8.32 5.77
CA ASN A 216 -23.35 -9.20 4.86
C ASN A 216 -23.01 -10.56 5.47
N GLY A 217 -23.41 -10.83 6.71
CA GLY A 217 -23.13 -12.10 7.39
C GLY A 217 -21.64 -12.35 7.59
N ILE A 218 -20.86 -11.28 7.80
CA ILE A 218 -19.40 -11.37 7.99
C ILE A 218 -19.14 -11.97 9.38
N GLU A 219 -18.32 -13.01 9.42
CA GLU A 219 -17.88 -13.62 10.67
C GLU A 219 -17.06 -12.62 11.47
N LEU A 220 -17.46 -12.38 12.72
CA LEU A 220 -16.79 -11.44 13.62
C LEU A 220 -16.26 -12.20 14.83
N ASP A 221 -14.93 -12.16 14.99
CA ASP A 221 -14.21 -12.77 16.12
C ASP A 221 -13.42 -11.66 16.82
N VAL A 222 -13.86 -11.25 18.01
CA VAL A 222 -13.26 -10.12 18.73
C VAL A 222 -12.99 -10.46 20.19
N SER A 223 -11.95 -9.89 20.77
CA SER A 223 -11.68 -10.04 22.20
C SER A 223 -12.88 -9.56 23.05
N PRO A 224 -13.20 -10.24 24.17
CA PRO A 224 -14.34 -9.87 25.02
C PRO A 224 -14.34 -8.41 25.49
N SER A 225 -13.16 -7.81 25.65
CA SER A 225 -12.98 -6.41 26.07
C SER A 225 -13.48 -5.37 25.06
N ILE A 226 -13.64 -5.73 23.79
CA ILE A 226 -14.12 -4.85 22.72
C ILE A 226 -15.45 -5.29 22.11
N GLU A 227 -16.01 -6.40 22.56
CA GLU A 227 -17.25 -6.98 22.01
C GLU A 227 -18.42 -5.97 22.03
N LEU A 228 -18.50 -5.12 23.06
CA LEU A 228 -19.54 -4.10 23.18
C LEU A 228 -19.47 -3.00 22.11
N LEU A 229 -18.31 -2.79 21.48
CA LEU A 229 -18.16 -1.80 20.38
C LEU A 229 -18.84 -2.27 19.08
N PHE A 230 -19.18 -3.56 18.99
CA PHE A 230 -19.79 -4.18 17.82
C PHE A 230 -21.29 -4.52 18.01
N LYS A 231 -21.91 -4.06 19.10
CA LYS A 231 -23.35 -4.23 19.39
C LYS A 231 -24.16 -3.04 18.90
#